data_AF-A0A4P7H0M6-F1
#
_entry.id   AF-A0A4P7H0M6-F1
#
_cell.length_a   1.000
_cell.length_b   1.000
_cell.length_c   1.000
_cell.angle_alpha   90.00
_cell.angle_beta   90.00
_cell.angle_gamma   90.00
#
_symmetry.space_group_name_H-M   'P 1'
#
loop_
_entity.id
_entity.type
_entity.pdbx_description
1 polymer ?
#
loop_
_entity_poly.entity_id
_entity_poly.type
_entity_poly.pdbx_seq_one_letter_code
_entity_poly.pdbx_strand_id
1 'polypeptide(L)'
;MTDRSPEDELIAEAVKFGRSFQQMLRLHAQAGGWLEKRRIRKQISLALREQRRTEQATRDHQLDWTQQMVDRYRVHAATVADRAINPNVDHARRYRDAKVLAEHADYLRSKIVENPRLTPIEQGIALDGLDAATTFPQFEPGRLFNRAHKVKGIEALRYRAQVARTKTRLNTHTDRDTTMRERTQTAPGSSGRYLAHLSWAEPFTEARNESRVHDTEDAAMEWMLSRIDTATWKPDTLLLAQIGETRGEHGVFYHAHGEPERIANNLAQTVAAAPRPLDRDTAEDVLAEIDEIERENANRFVASVGPAEVLHMDEHEYARIPQEDRTQLRKFPTREQAYDWTLHQLDVYRETSNYRSEQFSASIRDHGHPDRSEIVDGPIGMVTDEIRALRAQHTRTTRGDSTEHTAAARTAERPEPSTETPDSRIAQVERQLTDMAADRDRLGSRVEILQRGLDAVTADRDEMRRKLGNAESQIESLKNRNQRLAAEIGELRDRNGVDAVAAERDRYKRERDEAVTKLAQRTPAQQRYGSRERVEFDKLGDTQRWSRETPSAEDGLTEADFAARKVFDEAVVEQMSADFAKVHGDTYDEPKLREFAREWLTNAASNQRDQQASSDDGGERNGKRRNGIERSR
;
A
#
# COMPACT_ATOMS: atom_id res chain seq x y z
N MET A 1 -4.63 16.14 34.56
CA MET A 1 -4.83 15.08 33.55
C MET A 1 -3.44 14.56 33.24
N THR A 2 -3.24 13.26 33.28
CA THR A 2 -1.95 12.63 33.01
C THR A 2 -1.64 12.76 31.51
N ASP A 3 -0.48 13.32 31.14
CA ASP A 3 -0.02 13.48 29.74
C ASP A 3 0.35 12.13 29.07
N ARG A 4 -0.22 11.02 29.53
CA ARG A 4 0.06 9.69 28.98
C ARG A 4 -1.02 9.33 28.00
N SER A 5 -0.63 8.63 26.93
CA SER A 5 -1.59 8.08 25.97
C SER A 5 -2.61 7.20 26.72
N PRO A 6 -3.91 7.24 26.38
CA PRO A 6 -4.90 6.31 26.93
C PRO A 6 -4.49 4.84 26.79
N GLU A 7 -3.69 4.53 25.77
CA GLU A 7 -3.12 3.20 25.54
C GLU A 7 -2.08 2.84 26.61
N ASP A 8 -1.22 3.78 26.99
CA ASP A 8 -0.22 3.59 28.06
C ASP A 8 -0.88 3.45 29.43
N GLU A 9 -1.99 4.14 29.67
CA GLU A 9 -2.77 3.99 30.90
C GLU A 9 -3.41 2.59 30.98
N LEU A 10 -3.99 2.10 29.89
CA LEU A 10 -4.54 0.74 29.80
C LEU A 10 -3.45 -0.32 29.97
N ILE A 11 -2.27 -0.14 29.35
CA ILE A 11 -1.14 -1.06 29.51
C ILE A 11 -0.65 -1.04 30.97
N ALA A 12 -0.54 0.14 31.58
CA ALA A 12 -0.14 0.27 32.98
C ALA A 12 -1.16 -0.38 33.93
N GLU A 13 -2.46 -0.24 33.66
CA GLU A 13 -3.53 -0.91 34.42
C GLU A 13 -3.51 -2.43 34.23
N ALA A 14 -3.31 -2.92 33.01
CA ALA A 14 -3.18 -4.34 32.72
C ALA A 14 -1.97 -4.96 33.45
N VAL A 15 -0.84 -4.25 33.47
CA VAL A 15 0.36 -4.68 34.22
C VAL A 15 0.11 -4.67 35.73
N LYS A 16 -0.56 -3.64 36.26
CA LYS A 16 -0.94 -3.59 37.69
C LYS A 16 -1.88 -4.73 38.05
N PHE A 17 -2.90 -5.00 37.22
CA PHE A 17 -3.83 -6.10 37.40
C PHE A 17 -3.07 -7.44 37.39
N GLY A 18 -2.22 -7.67 36.39
CA GLY A 18 -1.42 -8.89 36.27
C GLY A 18 -0.55 -9.15 37.50
N ARG A 19 0.12 -8.11 38.02
CA ARG A 19 0.89 -8.20 39.28
C ARG A 19 0.01 -8.52 40.49
N SER A 20 -1.12 -7.83 40.63
CA SER A 20 -2.07 -8.07 41.73
C SER A 20 -2.66 -9.49 41.68
N PHE A 21 -2.92 -10.00 40.48
CA PHE A 21 -3.46 -11.34 40.25
C PHE A 21 -2.43 -12.43 40.56
N GLN A 22 -1.19 -12.26 40.10
CA GLN A 22 -0.08 -13.15 40.47
C GLN A 22 0.14 -13.17 41.99
N GLN A 23 0.04 -12.02 42.65
CA GLN A 23 0.12 -11.95 44.11
C GLN A 23 -1.04 -12.70 44.78
N MET A 24 -2.27 -12.54 44.31
CA MET A 24 -3.42 -13.30 44.82
C MET A 24 -3.27 -14.81 44.62
N LEU A 25 -2.72 -15.26 43.48
CA LEU A 25 -2.43 -16.67 43.23
C LEU A 25 -1.32 -17.20 44.15
N ARG A 26 -0.26 -16.42 44.39
CA ARG A 26 0.80 -16.78 45.35
C ARG A 26 0.24 -16.90 46.77
N LEU A 27 -0.59 -15.94 47.21
CA LEU A 27 -1.26 -16.00 48.50
C LEU A 27 -2.18 -17.24 48.59
N HIS A 28 -2.87 -17.60 47.51
CA HIS A 28 -3.69 -18.82 47.47
C HIS A 28 -2.84 -20.08 47.63
N ALA A 29 -1.66 -20.13 47.00
CA ALA A 29 -0.73 -21.26 47.12
C ALA A 29 -0.10 -21.37 48.51
N GLN A 30 0.20 -20.23 49.15
CA GLN A 30 0.83 -20.15 50.48
C GLN A 30 -0.17 -20.32 51.64
N ALA A 31 -1.47 -20.13 51.41
CA ALA A 31 -2.48 -20.25 52.45
C ALA A 31 -2.52 -21.67 53.05
N GLY A 32 -2.21 -21.79 54.34
CA GLY A 32 -2.23 -23.08 55.06
C GLY A 32 -3.63 -23.53 55.45
N GLY A 33 -4.55 -22.59 55.67
CA GLY A 33 -5.92 -22.86 56.10
C GLY A 33 -6.94 -22.98 54.96
N TRP A 34 -7.88 -23.92 55.07
CA TRP A 34 -8.99 -24.05 54.10
C TRP A 34 -9.86 -22.78 54.00
N LEU A 35 -10.10 -22.10 55.13
CA LEU A 35 -10.87 -20.85 55.18
C LEU A 35 -10.17 -19.71 54.42
N GLU A 36 -8.85 -19.60 54.55
CA GLU A 36 -8.03 -18.61 53.84
C GLU A 36 -8.07 -18.86 52.33
N LYS A 37 -7.85 -20.11 51.89
CA LYS A 37 -8.00 -20.49 50.47
C LYS A 37 -9.38 -20.16 49.92
N ARG A 38 -10.45 -20.35 50.71
CA ARG A 38 -11.82 -19.97 50.31
C ARG A 38 -11.99 -18.45 50.18
N ARG A 39 -11.46 -17.67 51.12
CA ARG A 39 -11.50 -16.20 51.07
C ARG A 39 -10.74 -15.66 49.85
N ILE A 40 -9.53 -16.18 49.59
CA ILE A 40 -8.72 -15.76 48.44
C ILE A 40 -9.38 -16.15 47.12
N ARG A 41 -9.96 -17.36 46.99
CA ARG A 41 -10.75 -17.73 45.79
C ARG A 41 -11.93 -16.80 45.55
N LYS A 42 -12.61 -16.35 46.61
CA LYS A 42 -13.70 -15.36 46.50
C LYS A 42 -13.17 -14.00 46.02
N GLN A 43 -12.02 -13.54 46.53
CA GLN A 43 -11.37 -12.31 46.09
C GLN A 43 -10.95 -12.38 44.62
N ILE A 44 -10.30 -13.46 44.20
CA ILE A 44 -9.94 -13.71 42.79
C ILE A 44 -11.20 -13.69 41.89
N SER A 45 -12.26 -14.37 42.32
CA SER A 45 -13.52 -14.41 41.57
C SER A 45 -14.19 -13.04 41.45
N LEU A 46 -14.10 -12.21 42.49
CA LEU A 46 -14.62 -10.84 42.48
C LEU A 46 -13.79 -9.95 41.54
N ALA A 47 -12.46 -9.99 41.64
CA ALA A 47 -11.57 -9.24 40.77
C ALA A 47 -11.75 -9.59 39.28
N LEU A 48 -11.90 -10.88 38.95
CA LEU A 48 -12.18 -11.31 37.57
C LEU A 48 -13.56 -10.86 37.06
N ARG A 49 -14.58 -10.82 37.93
CA ARG A 49 -15.90 -10.30 37.55
C ARG A 49 -15.86 -8.80 37.31
N GLU A 50 -15.11 -8.08 38.13
CA GLU A 50 -14.92 -6.64 37.98
C GLU A 50 -14.17 -6.32 36.68
N GLN A 51 -13.06 -7.00 36.41
CA GLN A 51 -12.35 -6.89 35.14
C GLN A 51 -13.26 -7.19 33.93
N ARG A 52 -14.06 -8.27 33.99
CA ARG A 52 -15.02 -8.56 32.90
C ARG A 52 -16.08 -7.47 32.74
N ARG A 53 -16.51 -6.83 33.82
CA ARG A 53 -17.46 -5.71 33.74
C ARG A 53 -16.83 -4.48 33.11
N THR A 54 -15.57 -4.17 33.45
CA THR A 54 -14.86 -3.03 32.83
C THR A 54 -14.55 -3.30 31.36
N GLU A 55 -14.13 -4.51 31.00
CA GLU A 55 -13.95 -4.94 29.61
C GLU A 55 -15.27 -4.90 28.82
N GLN A 56 -16.38 -5.33 29.44
CA GLN A 56 -17.69 -5.25 28.81
C GLN A 56 -18.14 -3.79 28.64
N ALA A 57 -17.98 -2.95 29.65
CA ALA A 57 -18.36 -1.53 29.59
C ALA A 57 -17.53 -0.77 28.54
N THR A 58 -16.23 -1.05 28.45
CA THR A 58 -15.36 -0.46 27.41
C THR A 58 -15.76 -0.94 26.02
N ARG A 59 -16.11 -2.23 25.87
CA ARG A 59 -16.64 -2.76 24.61
C ARG A 59 -17.97 -2.11 24.23
N ASP A 60 -18.91 -1.99 25.15
CA ASP A 60 -20.21 -1.35 24.91
C ASP A 60 -20.03 0.12 24.50
N HIS A 61 -19.13 0.84 25.16
CA HIS A 61 -18.75 2.20 24.76
C HIS A 61 -18.15 2.27 23.35
N GLN A 62 -17.32 1.30 22.94
CA GLN A 62 -16.77 1.23 21.59
C GLN A 62 -17.84 0.94 20.53
N LEU A 63 -18.84 0.12 20.85
CA LEU A 63 -20.00 -0.11 19.98
C LEU A 63 -20.82 1.17 19.82
N ASP A 64 -21.13 1.87 20.92
CA ASP A 64 -21.87 3.14 20.89
C ASP A 64 -21.10 4.24 20.15
N TRP A 65 -19.79 4.33 20.35
CA TRP A 65 -18.92 5.27 19.64
C TRP A 65 -18.92 4.99 18.13
N THR A 66 -18.79 3.72 17.73
CA THR A 66 -18.80 3.31 16.32
C THR A 66 -20.17 3.61 15.68
N GLN A 67 -21.26 3.39 16.41
CA GLN A 67 -22.61 3.75 15.98
C GLN A 67 -22.72 5.26 15.73
N GLN A 68 -22.33 6.09 16.71
CA GLN A 68 -22.38 7.55 16.58
C GLN A 68 -21.52 8.06 15.43
N MET A 69 -20.37 7.43 15.19
CA MET A 69 -19.47 7.75 14.11
C MET A 69 -20.11 7.49 12.74
N VAL A 70 -20.78 6.34 12.55
CA VAL A 70 -21.54 6.04 11.33
C VAL A 70 -22.73 7.01 11.18
N ASP A 71 -23.43 7.33 12.27
CA ASP A 71 -24.56 8.28 12.25
C ASP A 71 -24.10 9.70 11.86
N ARG A 72 -22.95 10.16 12.36
CA ARG A 72 -22.36 11.46 11.94
C ARG A 72 -21.99 11.46 10.46
N TYR A 73 -21.40 10.37 9.98
CA TYR A 73 -21.09 10.21 8.56
C TYR A 73 -22.34 10.23 7.70
N ARG A 74 -23.41 9.56 8.13
CA ARG A 74 -24.70 9.57 7.45
C ARG A 74 -25.27 10.99 7.33
N VAL A 75 -25.25 11.77 8.42
CA VAL A 75 -25.68 13.17 8.38
C VAL A 75 -24.82 13.96 7.39
N HIS A 76 -23.50 13.76 7.39
CA HIS A 76 -22.61 14.39 6.42
C HIS A 76 -22.97 14.00 4.97
N ALA A 77 -23.18 12.70 4.70
CA ALA A 77 -23.59 12.19 3.40
C ALA A 77 -24.94 12.79 2.95
N ALA A 78 -25.92 12.90 3.85
CA ALA A 78 -27.21 13.52 3.57
C ALA A 78 -27.04 15.00 3.18
N THR A 79 -26.23 15.76 3.93
CA THR A 79 -25.99 17.17 3.62
C THR A 79 -25.29 17.38 2.28
N VAL A 80 -24.39 16.46 1.89
CA VAL A 80 -23.72 16.48 0.58
C VAL A 80 -24.72 16.14 -0.52
N ALA A 81 -25.59 15.14 -0.31
CA ALA A 81 -26.64 14.78 -1.25
C ALA A 81 -27.64 15.92 -1.48
N ASP A 82 -28.09 16.59 -0.41
CA ASP A 82 -29.00 17.74 -0.51
C ASP A 82 -28.37 18.89 -1.32
N ARG A 83 -27.07 19.15 -1.12
CA ARG A 83 -26.34 20.15 -1.90
C ARG A 83 -26.13 19.75 -3.35
N ALA A 84 -25.95 18.46 -3.62
CA ALA A 84 -25.80 17.96 -4.98
C ALA A 84 -27.08 18.13 -5.81
N ILE A 85 -28.25 18.05 -5.17
CA ILE A 85 -29.56 18.27 -5.82
C ILE A 85 -29.84 19.76 -6.04
N ASN A 86 -29.25 20.65 -5.23
CA ASN A 86 -29.51 22.08 -5.32
C ASN A 86 -28.90 22.71 -6.60
N PRO A 87 -29.71 23.26 -7.52
CA PRO A 87 -29.22 23.83 -8.78
C PRO A 87 -28.31 25.05 -8.60
N ASN A 88 -28.39 25.73 -7.44
CA ASN A 88 -27.57 26.91 -7.15
C ASN A 88 -26.15 26.56 -6.68
N VAL A 89 -25.84 25.28 -6.47
CA VAL A 89 -24.51 24.82 -6.05
C VAL A 89 -23.68 24.52 -7.28
N ASP A 90 -22.62 25.30 -7.47
CA ASP A 90 -21.62 25.14 -8.53
C ASP A 90 -20.95 23.75 -8.53
N HIS A 91 -20.61 23.25 -9.72
CA HIS A 91 -19.98 21.96 -9.96
C HIS A 91 -18.67 21.80 -9.18
N ALA A 92 -17.84 22.85 -9.07
CA ALA A 92 -16.60 22.80 -8.32
C ALA A 92 -16.82 22.57 -6.81
N ARG A 93 -17.96 23.03 -6.28
CA ARG A 93 -18.33 22.77 -4.89
C ARG A 93 -18.87 21.34 -4.72
N ARG A 94 -19.69 20.84 -5.65
CA ARG A 94 -20.17 19.44 -5.62
C ARG A 94 -19.01 18.45 -5.68
N TYR A 95 -18.00 18.72 -6.52
CA TYR A 95 -16.80 17.90 -6.60
C TYR A 95 -16.03 17.85 -5.28
N ARG A 96 -15.81 19.03 -4.65
CA ARG A 96 -15.14 19.09 -3.32
C ARG A 96 -15.93 18.36 -2.25
N ASP A 97 -17.25 18.57 -2.20
CA ASP A 97 -18.11 17.90 -1.21
C ASP A 97 -18.10 16.37 -1.43
N ALA A 98 -18.12 15.88 -2.67
CA ALA A 98 -17.98 14.46 -2.98
C ALA A 98 -16.62 13.88 -2.60
N LYS A 99 -15.53 14.62 -2.84
CA LYS A 99 -14.17 14.21 -2.46
C LYS A 99 -14.03 14.11 -0.94
N VAL A 100 -14.45 15.14 -0.21
CA VAL A 100 -14.42 15.16 1.26
C VAL A 100 -15.29 14.03 1.83
N LEU A 101 -16.42 13.72 1.19
CA LEU A 101 -17.27 12.60 1.59
C LEU A 101 -16.57 11.24 1.39
N ALA A 102 -15.84 11.06 0.29
CA ALA A 102 -15.08 9.85 0.01
C ALA A 102 -13.92 9.68 1.01
N GLU A 103 -13.14 10.74 1.24
CA GLU A 103 -12.03 10.75 2.21
C GLU A 103 -12.53 10.45 3.63
N HIS A 104 -13.66 11.04 4.03
CA HIS A 104 -14.28 10.75 5.32
C HIS A 104 -14.72 9.28 5.39
N ALA A 105 -15.28 8.72 4.32
CA ALA A 105 -15.67 7.31 4.29
C ALA A 105 -14.45 6.39 4.47
N ASP A 106 -13.37 6.64 3.74
CA ASP A 106 -12.15 5.83 3.79
C ASP A 106 -11.45 5.91 5.15
N TYR A 107 -11.42 7.11 5.75
CA TYR A 107 -10.95 7.30 7.13
C TYR A 107 -11.76 6.43 8.12
N LEU A 108 -13.09 6.43 8.00
CA LEU A 108 -13.95 5.62 8.86
C LEU A 108 -13.78 4.12 8.61
N ARG A 109 -13.61 3.68 7.35
CA ARG A 109 -13.30 2.28 7.03
C ARG A 109 -12.02 1.83 7.73
N SER A 110 -10.95 2.62 7.68
CA SER A 110 -9.70 2.35 8.41
C SER A 110 -9.95 2.24 9.91
N LYS A 111 -10.63 3.22 10.52
CA LYS A 111 -10.90 3.22 11.97
C LYS A 111 -11.75 2.04 12.45
N ILE A 112 -12.76 1.63 11.67
CA ILE A 112 -13.59 0.46 12.00
C ILE A 112 -12.76 -0.81 11.98
N VAL A 113 -11.92 -0.96 10.95
CA VAL A 113 -11.12 -2.17 10.70
C VAL A 113 -9.97 -2.31 11.69
N GLU A 114 -9.35 -1.18 12.08
CA GLU A 114 -8.27 -1.10 13.07
C GLU A 114 -8.75 -1.36 14.50
N ASN A 115 -10.04 -1.12 14.81
CA ASN A 115 -10.55 -1.23 16.18
C ASN A 115 -10.52 -2.69 16.69
N PRO A 116 -9.64 -3.03 17.66
CA PRO A 116 -9.48 -4.40 18.15
C PRO A 116 -10.60 -4.85 19.08
N ARG A 117 -11.44 -3.92 19.55
CA ARG A 117 -12.54 -4.19 20.48
C ARG A 117 -13.80 -4.65 19.77
N LEU A 118 -13.90 -4.43 18.46
CA LEU A 118 -14.98 -4.94 17.63
C LEU A 118 -14.63 -6.35 17.13
N THR A 119 -15.61 -7.26 17.17
CA THR A 119 -15.45 -8.56 16.51
C THR A 119 -15.48 -8.39 14.99
N PRO A 120 -14.91 -9.32 14.22
CA PRO A 120 -14.97 -9.26 12.75
C PRO A 120 -16.39 -9.17 12.19
N ILE A 121 -17.39 -9.70 12.91
CA ILE A 121 -18.80 -9.60 12.50
C ILE A 121 -19.31 -8.17 12.74
N GLU A 122 -19.02 -7.57 13.90
CA GLU A 122 -19.41 -6.19 14.20
C GLU A 122 -18.68 -5.18 13.31
N GLN A 123 -17.40 -5.41 13.00
CA GLN A 123 -16.66 -4.62 12.00
C GLN A 123 -17.37 -4.68 10.63
N GLY A 124 -17.78 -5.87 10.18
CA GLY A 124 -18.52 -6.01 8.93
C GLY A 124 -19.89 -5.33 8.95
N ILE A 125 -20.65 -5.44 10.05
CA ILE A 125 -21.93 -4.75 10.22
C ILE A 125 -21.73 -3.23 10.18
N ALA A 126 -20.67 -2.70 10.80
CA ALA A 126 -20.35 -1.28 10.78
C ALA A 126 -19.96 -0.79 9.38
N LEU A 127 -19.19 -1.59 8.62
CA LEU A 127 -18.85 -1.29 7.23
C LEU A 127 -20.09 -1.31 6.33
N ASP A 128 -20.99 -2.26 6.51
CA ASP A 128 -22.27 -2.33 5.80
C ASP A 128 -23.17 -1.13 6.14
N GLY A 129 -23.20 -0.72 7.41
CA GLY A 129 -23.86 0.50 7.85
C GLY A 129 -23.27 1.77 7.22
N LEU A 130 -21.94 1.82 7.06
CA LEU A 130 -21.25 2.92 6.38
C LEU A 130 -21.58 2.94 4.87
N ASP A 131 -21.53 1.79 4.20
CA ASP A 131 -21.88 1.63 2.78
C ASP A 131 -23.35 2.01 2.52
N ALA A 132 -24.24 1.59 3.42
CA ALA A 132 -25.65 1.98 3.40
C ALA A 132 -25.84 3.48 3.61
N ALA A 133 -25.08 4.11 4.52
CA ALA A 133 -25.12 5.55 4.75
C ALA A 133 -24.63 6.35 3.53
N THR A 134 -23.65 5.83 2.78
CA THR A 134 -23.20 6.45 1.52
C THR A 134 -24.26 6.33 0.41
N THR A 135 -24.91 5.16 0.30
CA THR A 135 -25.84 4.87 -0.81
C THR A 135 -27.25 5.43 -0.56
N PHE A 136 -27.70 5.37 0.69
CA PHE A 136 -29.05 5.75 1.13
C PHE A 136 -28.98 6.62 2.39
N PRO A 137 -28.43 7.85 2.31
CA PRO A 137 -28.20 8.71 3.48
C PRO A 137 -29.48 9.07 4.25
N GLN A 138 -30.63 9.08 3.57
CA GLN A 138 -31.94 9.32 4.16
C GLN A 138 -32.45 8.17 5.03
N PHE A 139 -31.91 6.96 4.88
CA PHE A 139 -32.34 5.80 5.67
C PHE A 139 -31.61 5.77 7.01
N GLU A 140 -32.36 5.67 8.10
CA GLU A 140 -31.81 5.51 9.44
C GLU A 140 -31.72 4.02 9.79
N PRO A 141 -30.53 3.42 9.83
CA PRO A 141 -30.38 1.98 10.10
C PRO A 141 -30.75 1.58 11.54
N GLY A 142 -31.08 2.55 12.40
CA GLY A 142 -31.29 2.34 13.82
C GLY A 142 -30.00 1.87 14.51
N ARG A 143 -30.13 1.13 15.61
CA ARG A 143 -28.98 0.56 16.33
C ARG A 143 -28.41 -0.64 15.56
N LEU A 144 -27.28 -0.43 14.88
CA LEU A 144 -26.57 -1.41 14.05
C LEU A 144 -26.28 -2.71 14.82
N PHE A 145 -25.86 -2.60 16.07
CA PHE A 145 -25.33 -3.74 16.83
C PHE A 145 -26.38 -4.54 17.63
N ASN A 146 -27.65 -4.10 17.67
CA ASN A 146 -28.70 -4.76 18.46
C ASN A 146 -28.90 -6.24 18.10
N ARG A 147 -28.59 -6.62 16.85
CA ARG A 147 -28.72 -7.99 16.34
C ARG A 147 -27.40 -8.67 16.02
N ALA A 148 -26.26 -8.04 16.33
CA ALA A 148 -24.93 -8.58 15.98
C ALA A 148 -24.71 -10.00 16.51
N HIS A 149 -25.15 -10.28 17.75
CA HIS A 149 -25.06 -11.61 18.38
C HIS A 149 -25.95 -12.68 17.73
N LYS A 150 -26.95 -12.28 16.93
CA LYS A 150 -27.86 -13.19 16.22
C LYS A 150 -27.35 -13.58 14.84
N VAL A 151 -26.40 -12.81 14.29
CA VAL A 151 -25.79 -13.06 12.99
C VAL A 151 -24.94 -14.32 13.08
N LYS A 152 -25.34 -15.38 12.36
CA LYS A 152 -24.69 -16.69 12.34
C LYS A 152 -24.61 -17.24 10.91
N GLY A 153 -23.80 -18.27 10.71
CA GLY A 153 -23.72 -18.97 9.43
C GLY A 153 -23.23 -18.09 8.28
N ILE A 154 -23.98 -18.07 7.17
CA ILE A 154 -23.58 -17.44 5.91
C ILE A 154 -23.42 -15.91 6.06
N GLU A 155 -24.29 -15.24 6.82
CA GLU A 155 -24.19 -13.79 7.02
C GLU A 155 -22.92 -13.41 7.77
N ALA A 156 -22.57 -14.17 8.82
CA ALA A 156 -21.31 -13.95 9.55
C ALA A 156 -20.08 -14.13 8.65
N LEU A 157 -20.12 -15.08 7.71
CA LEU A 157 -19.07 -15.26 6.71
C LEU A 157 -19.00 -14.09 5.72
N ARG A 158 -20.16 -13.56 5.28
CA ARG A 158 -20.20 -12.38 4.40
C ARG A 158 -19.56 -11.17 5.07
N TYR A 159 -19.91 -10.88 6.32
CA TYR A 159 -19.31 -9.78 7.08
C TYR A 159 -17.80 -9.95 7.27
N ARG A 160 -17.33 -11.16 7.60
CA ARG A 160 -15.89 -11.46 7.70
C ARG A 160 -15.16 -11.27 6.37
N ALA A 161 -15.75 -11.72 5.27
CA ALA A 161 -15.19 -11.55 3.93
C ALA A 161 -15.15 -10.07 3.51
N GLN A 162 -16.14 -9.26 3.89
CA GLN A 162 -16.14 -7.81 3.67
C GLN A 162 -15.00 -7.13 4.44
N VAL A 163 -14.81 -7.48 5.72
CA VAL A 163 -13.69 -6.97 6.53
C VAL A 163 -12.35 -7.37 5.91
N ALA A 164 -12.18 -8.63 5.51
CA ALA A 164 -10.95 -9.10 4.88
C ALA A 164 -10.64 -8.33 3.58
N ARG A 165 -11.64 -8.15 2.70
CA ARG A 165 -11.49 -7.35 1.48
C ARG A 165 -11.12 -5.90 1.77
N THR A 166 -11.71 -5.31 2.81
CA THR A 166 -11.41 -3.93 3.21
C THR A 166 -10.00 -3.80 3.78
N LYS A 167 -9.55 -4.77 4.60
CA LYS A 167 -8.16 -4.86 5.06
C LYS A 167 -7.17 -4.97 3.90
N THR A 168 -7.44 -5.88 2.96
CA THR A 168 -6.60 -6.02 1.76
C THR A 168 -6.60 -4.72 0.97
N ARG A 169 -7.75 -4.05 0.78
CA ARG A 169 -7.82 -2.78 0.05
C ARG A 169 -6.97 -1.69 0.73
N LEU A 170 -7.08 -1.54 2.04
CA LEU A 170 -6.31 -0.57 2.81
C LEU A 170 -4.81 -0.85 2.72
N ASN A 171 -4.39 -2.11 2.92
CA ASN A 171 -2.99 -2.52 2.80
C ASN A 171 -2.47 -2.32 1.36
N THR A 172 -3.30 -2.61 0.35
CA THR A 172 -2.93 -2.38 -1.05
C THR A 172 -2.95 -0.92 -1.44
N HIS A 173 -3.62 -0.02 -0.74
CA HIS A 173 -3.50 1.43 -1.02
C HIS A 173 -2.15 1.95 -0.55
N THR A 174 -1.67 1.49 0.62
CA THR A 174 -0.29 1.73 1.06
C THR A 174 0.76 1.15 0.10
N ASP A 175 0.48 0.02 -0.58
CA ASP A 175 1.39 -0.59 -1.57
C ASP A 175 1.13 -0.16 -3.03
N ARG A 176 -0.02 0.44 -3.35
CA ARG A 176 -0.38 0.87 -4.73
C ARG A 176 0.15 2.25 -5.06
N ASP A 177 0.27 3.15 -4.11
CA ASP A 177 0.91 4.45 -4.38
C ASP A 177 2.37 4.27 -4.85
N THR A 178 2.98 3.11 -4.58
CA THR A 178 4.31 2.71 -5.06
C THR A 178 4.31 1.84 -6.32
N THR A 179 3.24 1.12 -6.65
CA THR A 179 3.23 0.12 -7.75
C THR A 179 2.27 0.41 -8.91
N MET A 180 1.42 1.43 -8.79
CA MET A 180 0.41 1.77 -9.81
C MET A 180 0.93 2.66 -10.96
N ARG A 181 2.24 2.92 -11.03
CA ARG A 181 2.88 3.67 -12.14
C ARG A 181 3.26 2.81 -13.34
N GLU A 182 3.17 1.47 -13.25
CA GLU A 182 3.74 0.58 -14.28
C GLU A 182 2.76 -0.42 -14.93
N ARG A 183 1.44 -0.21 -14.80
CA ARG A 183 0.45 -1.13 -15.39
C ARG A 183 -0.66 -0.41 -16.15
N THR A 184 -0.27 0.28 -17.22
CA THR A 184 -1.17 0.59 -18.34
C THR A 184 -1.46 -0.71 -19.08
N GLN A 185 -2.61 -1.31 -18.78
CA GLN A 185 -3.12 -2.48 -19.49
C GLN A 185 -3.63 -2.05 -20.87
N THR A 186 -2.80 -2.20 -21.90
CA THR A 186 -3.29 -2.56 -23.24
C THR A 186 -3.83 -3.99 -23.13
N ALA A 187 -5.14 -4.15 -23.18
CA ALA A 187 -5.75 -5.47 -23.34
C ALA A 187 -5.37 -6.03 -24.72
N PRO A 188 -4.66 -7.15 -24.83
CA PRO A 188 -4.33 -7.75 -26.11
C PRO A 188 -5.55 -8.53 -26.60
N GLY A 189 -6.31 -7.96 -27.54
CA GLY A 189 -7.40 -8.72 -28.18
C GLY A 189 -8.38 -7.97 -29.08
N SER A 190 -8.48 -6.64 -29.02
CA SER A 190 -9.43 -5.91 -29.89
C SER A 190 -8.77 -5.48 -31.20
N SER A 191 -9.10 -6.18 -32.29
CA SER A 191 -8.63 -5.91 -33.66
C SER A 191 -9.44 -4.82 -34.35
N GLY A 192 -9.67 -3.69 -33.69
CA GLY A 192 -10.40 -2.57 -34.28
C GLY A 192 -9.51 -1.65 -35.12
N ARG A 193 -10.17 -0.92 -36.03
CA ARG A 193 -9.56 -0.06 -37.06
C ARG A 193 -9.17 1.33 -36.54
N TYR A 194 -9.83 1.84 -35.51
CA TYR A 194 -9.62 3.18 -34.96
C TYR A 194 -9.17 3.11 -33.50
N LEU A 195 -8.14 3.87 -33.13
CA LEU A 195 -7.69 4.06 -31.76
C LEU A 195 -8.16 5.43 -31.28
N ALA A 196 -9.06 5.44 -30.30
CA ALA A 196 -9.40 6.63 -29.54
C ALA A 196 -8.44 6.77 -28.37
N HIS A 197 -7.87 7.94 -28.19
CA HIS A 197 -6.91 8.27 -27.14
C HIS A 197 -7.33 9.58 -26.46
N LEU A 198 -7.48 9.54 -25.14
CA LEU A 198 -7.77 10.68 -24.28
C LEU A 198 -6.62 10.81 -23.29
N SER A 199 -5.90 11.92 -23.33
CA SER A 199 -4.93 12.26 -22.29
C SER A 199 -5.29 13.57 -21.63
N TRP A 200 -5.19 13.66 -20.32
CA TRP A 200 -5.44 14.90 -19.60
C TRP A 200 -4.48 15.06 -18.43
N ALA A 201 -4.13 16.30 -18.13
CA ALA A 201 -3.35 16.63 -16.95
C ALA A 201 -4.20 17.52 -16.05
N GLU A 202 -4.46 17.07 -14.82
CA GLU A 202 -5.04 17.95 -13.81
C GLU A 202 -3.91 18.76 -13.16
N PRO A 203 -4.17 20.00 -12.70
CA PRO A 203 -3.17 20.81 -12.02
C PRO A 203 -2.51 20.03 -10.87
N PHE A 204 -1.17 20.00 -10.85
CA PHE A 204 -0.35 19.31 -9.85
C PHE A 204 -0.43 17.78 -9.85
N THR A 205 -0.96 17.16 -10.91
CA THR A 205 -0.99 15.70 -11.06
C THR A 205 -0.37 15.27 -12.39
N GLU A 206 0.10 14.02 -12.45
CA GLU A 206 0.59 13.42 -13.68
C GLU A 206 -0.50 13.31 -14.75
N ALA A 207 -0.08 13.41 -16.01
CA ALA A 207 -0.97 13.20 -17.15
C ALA A 207 -1.54 11.78 -17.12
N ARG A 208 -2.86 11.67 -17.11
CA ARG A 208 -3.60 10.41 -17.21
C ARG A 208 -3.97 10.17 -18.66
N ASN A 209 -3.78 8.94 -19.11
CA ASN A 209 -4.05 8.53 -20.48
C ASN A 209 -5.01 7.35 -20.49
N GLU A 210 -6.08 7.44 -21.26
CA GLU A 210 -6.99 6.34 -21.58
C GLU A 210 -7.01 6.15 -23.08
N SER A 211 -6.97 4.90 -23.53
CA SER A 211 -7.12 4.60 -24.95
C SER A 211 -7.92 3.34 -25.18
N ARG A 212 -8.67 3.31 -26.28
CA ARG A 212 -9.51 2.19 -26.65
C ARG A 212 -9.60 2.06 -28.16
N VAL A 213 -9.62 0.82 -28.64
CA VAL A 213 -9.72 0.49 -30.06
C VAL A 213 -11.19 0.21 -30.41
N HIS A 214 -11.64 0.75 -31.55
CA HIS A 214 -13.00 0.67 -32.08
C HIS A 214 -12.98 0.29 -33.57
N ASP A 215 -14.07 -0.32 -34.05
CA ASP A 215 -14.18 -0.76 -35.45
C ASP A 215 -14.58 0.38 -36.41
N THR A 216 -15.27 1.39 -35.90
CA THR A 216 -15.72 2.57 -36.65
C THR A 216 -15.30 3.87 -35.97
N GLU A 217 -15.16 4.94 -36.76
CA GLU A 217 -14.85 6.29 -36.29
C GLU A 217 -15.95 6.83 -35.37
N ASP A 218 -17.22 6.65 -35.74
CA ASP A 218 -18.37 7.09 -34.93
C ASP A 218 -18.36 6.44 -33.54
N ALA A 219 -18.03 5.15 -33.45
CA ALA A 219 -17.95 4.45 -32.17
C ALA A 219 -16.77 4.93 -31.31
N ALA A 220 -15.68 5.38 -31.94
CA ALA A 220 -14.55 6.01 -31.26
C ALA A 220 -14.94 7.39 -30.71
N MET A 221 -15.63 8.22 -31.52
CA MET A 221 -16.12 9.54 -31.12
C MET A 221 -17.18 9.46 -30.02
N GLU A 222 -18.15 8.55 -30.13
CA GLU A 222 -19.19 8.33 -29.11
C GLU A 222 -18.57 7.84 -27.78
N TRP A 223 -17.58 6.96 -27.86
CA TRP A 223 -16.85 6.53 -26.66
C TRP A 223 -16.13 7.69 -26.00
N MET A 224 -15.45 8.55 -26.76
CA MET A 224 -14.77 9.73 -26.21
C MET A 224 -15.77 10.73 -25.61
N LEU A 225 -16.88 11.00 -26.28
CA LEU A 225 -17.95 11.86 -25.77
C LEU A 225 -18.55 11.32 -24.48
N SER A 226 -18.92 10.04 -24.47
CA SER A 226 -19.41 9.38 -23.26
C SER A 226 -18.39 9.44 -22.13
N ARG A 227 -17.10 9.30 -22.46
CA ARG A 227 -16.05 9.37 -21.45
C ARG A 227 -15.87 10.77 -20.90
N ILE A 228 -15.94 11.79 -21.75
CA ILE A 228 -15.87 13.19 -21.34
C ILE A 228 -17.08 13.59 -20.49
N ASP A 229 -18.28 13.13 -20.85
CA ASP A 229 -19.51 13.45 -20.13
C ASP A 229 -19.62 12.72 -18.77
N THR A 230 -19.16 11.47 -18.71
CA THR A 230 -19.19 10.67 -17.46
C THR A 230 -18.04 10.97 -16.51
N ALA A 231 -16.95 11.58 -16.99
CA ALA A 231 -15.81 11.94 -16.18
C ALA A 231 -16.05 13.26 -15.43
N THR A 232 -15.70 13.28 -14.15
CA THR A 232 -15.68 14.52 -13.36
C THR A 232 -14.34 15.22 -13.50
N TRP A 233 -14.35 16.39 -14.16
CA TRP A 233 -13.15 17.19 -14.45
C TRP A 233 -12.87 18.22 -13.35
N LYS A 234 -11.60 18.47 -13.03
CA LYS A 234 -11.19 19.59 -12.17
C LYS A 234 -11.17 20.91 -12.97
N PRO A 235 -11.31 22.07 -12.32
CA PRO A 235 -11.02 23.36 -12.95
C PRO A 235 -9.61 23.36 -13.56
N ASP A 236 -9.45 24.03 -14.69
CA ASP A 236 -8.19 24.13 -15.46
C ASP A 236 -7.62 22.78 -15.97
N THR A 237 -8.43 21.71 -15.99
CA THR A 237 -8.00 20.45 -16.60
C THR A 237 -7.91 20.64 -18.11
N LEU A 238 -6.72 20.41 -18.65
CA LEU A 238 -6.51 20.39 -20.09
C LEU A 238 -6.60 18.95 -20.57
N LEU A 239 -7.48 18.73 -21.54
CA LEU A 239 -7.74 17.46 -22.17
C LEU A 239 -7.22 17.50 -23.61
N LEU A 240 -6.65 16.39 -24.04
CA LEU A 240 -6.18 16.11 -25.38
C LEU A 240 -6.93 14.87 -25.86
N ALA A 241 -7.71 15.06 -26.92
CA ALA A 241 -8.54 14.07 -27.55
C ALA A 241 -7.98 13.75 -28.94
N GLN A 242 -7.65 12.48 -29.19
CA GLN A 242 -7.10 12.00 -30.46
C GLN A 242 -7.82 10.76 -30.95
N ILE A 243 -8.13 10.69 -32.25
CA ILE A 243 -8.60 9.48 -32.92
C ILE A 243 -7.72 9.25 -34.15
N GLY A 244 -7.10 8.07 -34.23
CA GLY A 244 -6.25 7.67 -35.36
C GLY A 244 -6.61 6.28 -35.88
N GLU A 245 -6.33 5.99 -37.14
CA GLU A 245 -6.49 4.64 -37.70
C GLU A 245 -5.27 3.77 -37.31
N THR A 246 -5.50 2.55 -36.83
CA THR A 246 -4.45 1.66 -36.31
C THR A 246 -3.61 0.99 -37.40
N ARG A 247 -4.10 0.98 -38.65
CA ARG A 247 -3.50 0.23 -39.77
C ARG A 247 -3.24 1.07 -41.03
N GLY A 248 -3.59 2.35 -41.03
CA GLY A 248 -3.45 3.23 -42.19
C GLY A 248 -2.19 4.10 -42.11
N GLU A 249 -1.63 4.44 -43.27
CA GLU A 249 -0.63 5.50 -43.45
C GLU A 249 -1.26 6.91 -43.29
N HIS A 250 -2.57 6.97 -43.05
CA HIS A 250 -3.35 8.18 -42.87
C HIS A 250 -3.32 8.61 -41.39
N GLY A 251 -2.83 9.83 -41.17
CA GLY A 251 -2.64 10.44 -39.85
C GLY A 251 -3.93 10.62 -39.04
N VAL A 252 -3.75 11.15 -37.83
CA VAL A 252 -4.80 11.42 -36.83
C VAL A 252 -6.01 12.12 -37.48
N PHE A 253 -7.19 11.48 -37.43
CA PHE A 253 -8.45 11.96 -38.04
C PHE A 253 -9.13 13.04 -37.20
N TYR A 254 -8.97 12.97 -35.88
CA TYR A 254 -9.50 13.94 -34.96
C TYR A 254 -8.44 14.28 -33.92
N HIS A 255 -8.14 15.56 -33.74
CA HIS A 255 -7.23 16.07 -32.73
C HIS A 255 -7.82 17.34 -32.13
N ALA A 256 -8.04 17.34 -30.82
CA ALA A 256 -8.49 18.53 -30.10
C ALA A 256 -7.79 18.63 -28.75
N HIS A 257 -7.41 19.85 -28.37
CA HIS A 257 -6.84 20.18 -27.07
C HIS A 257 -7.59 21.34 -26.43
N GLY A 258 -7.81 21.28 -25.12
CA GLY A 258 -8.46 22.35 -24.36
C GLY A 258 -9.32 21.83 -23.22
N GLU A 259 -10.21 22.69 -22.74
CA GLU A 259 -11.14 22.33 -21.67
C GLU A 259 -12.11 21.23 -22.11
N PRO A 260 -12.49 20.31 -21.21
CA PRO A 260 -13.38 19.19 -21.50
C PRO A 260 -14.70 19.62 -22.16
N GLU A 261 -15.30 20.74 -21.73
CA GLU A 261 -16.54 21.26 -22.32
C GLU A 261 -16.36 21.70 -23.77
N ARG A 262 -15.22 22.36 -24.07
CA ARG A 262 -14.91 22.78 -25.44
C ARG A 262 -14.69 21.59 -26.35
N ILE A 263 -13.99 20.56 -25.87
CA ILE A 263 -13.76 19.33 -26.63
C ILE A 263 -15.05 18.54 -26.82
N ALA A 264 -15.89 18.42 -25.78
CA ALA A 264 -17.20 17.77 -25.89
C ALA A 264 -18.09 18.47 -26.92
N ASN A 265 -18.13 19.80 -26.92
CA ASN A 265 -18.88 20.58 -27.90
C ASN A 265 -18.34 20.38 -29.32
N ASN A 266 -17.02 20.38 -29.50
CA ASN A 266 -16.39 20.14 -30.80
C ASN A 266 -16.68 18.72 -31.30
N LEU A 267 -16.53 17.70 -30.45
CA LEU A 267 -16.85 16.31 -30.79
C LEU A 267 -18.34 16.15 -31.15
N ALA A 268 -19.25 16.75 -30.38
CA ALA A 268 -20.68 16.71 -30.64
C ALA A 268 -21.05 17.38 -31.96
N GLN A 269 -20.39 18.48 -32.31
CA GLN A 269 -20.54 19.14 -33.61
C GLN A 269 -20.00 18.28 -34.74
N THR A 270 -18.84 17.63 -34.58
CA THR A 270 -18.27 16.73 -35.59
C THR A 270 -19.17 15.51 -35.83
N VAL A 271 -19.67 14.89 -34.76
CA VAL A 271 -20.62 13.78 -34.85
C VAL A 271 -21.96 14.21 -35.49
N ALA A 272 -22.41 15.44 -35.22
CA ALA A 272 -23.63 15.99 -35.83
C ALA A 272 -23.44 16.45 -37.29
N ALA A 273 -22.19 16.65 -37.75
CA ALA A 273 -21.89 17.32 -39.03
C ALA A 273 -21.64 16.39 -40.23
N ALA A 274 -21.61 15.06 -40.08
CA ALA A 274 -21.32 14.15 -41.21
C ALA A 274 -22.53 13.28 -41.62
N PRO A 275 -22.70 12.98 -42.93
CA PRO A 275 -21.67 13.09 -43.98
C PRO A 275 -22.03 14.11 -45.07
N ARG A 276 -21.17 15.12 -45.25
CA ARG A 276 -20.91 15.68 -46.58
C ARG A 276 -19.41 15.57 -46.86
N PRO A 277 -19.01 15.13 -48.07
CA PRO A 277 -17.62 15.24 -48.49
C PRO A 277 -17.36 16.72 -48.75
N LEU A 278 -16.45 17.33 -47.99
CA LEU A 278 -15.96 18.67 -48.27
C LEU A 278 -14.51 18.60 -48.73
N ASP A 279 -14.28 19.35 -49.80
CA ASP A 279 -13.05 19.50 -50.57
C ASP A 279 -11.84 19.84 -49.69
N ARG A 280 -10.71 19.24 -50.06
CA ARG A 280 -9.56 18.96 -49.20
C ARG A 280 -8.46 20.03 -49.22
N ASP A 281 -8.62 21.13 -49.96
CA ASP A 281 -7.44 21.93 -50.37
C ASP A 281 -7.32 23.34 -49.75
N THR A 282 -8.18 23.78 -48.83
CA THR A 282 -8.12 25.17 -48.31
C THR A 282 -7.86 25.32 -46.81
N ALA A 283 -7.76 24.23 -46.05
CA ALA A 283 -7.50 24.27 -44.60
C ALA A 283 -6.02 24.00 -44.24
N GLU A 284 -5.26 23.31 -45.10
CA GLU A 284 -3.88 22.94 -44.80
C GLU A 284 -2.91 24.14 -44.84
N ASP A 285 -3.11 25.11 -45.75
CA ASP A 285 -2.18 26.25 -45.89
C ASP A 285 -2.28 27.30 -44.77
N VAL A 286 -3.48 27.55 -44.23
CA VAL A 286 -3.68 28.59 -43.20
C VAL A 286 -3.40 28.04 -41.79
N LEU A 287 -3.59 26.74 -41.56
CA LEU A 287 -3.32 26.10 -40.28
C LEU A 287 -1.85 25.75 -40.12
N ALA A 288 -1.13 25.38 -41.19
CA ALA A 288 0.32 25.13 -41.12
C ALA A 288 1.13 26.38 -40.74
N GLU A 289 0.75 27.56 -41.25
CA GLU A 289 1.47 28.83 -40.98
C GLU A 289 1.27 29.34 -39.54
N ILE A 290 0.16 29.00 -38.88
CA ILE A 290 -0.12 29.38 -37.48
C ILE A 290 0.49 28.35 -36.50
N ASP A 291 0.48 27.05 -36.84
CA ASP A 291 1.03 25.97 -36.00
C ASP A 291 2.57 26.00 -35.92
N GLU A 292 3.26 26.51 -36.96
CA GLU A 292 4.74 26.58 -36.98
C GLU A 292 5.28 27.73 -36.10
N ILE A 293 4.56 28.85 -36.03
CA ILE A 293 4.95 30.02 -35.22
C ILE A 293 4.66 29.82 -33.71
N GLU A 294 3.60 29.08 -33.36
CA GLU A 294 3.25 28.82 -31.95
C GLU A 294 3.97 27.60 -31.34
N ARG A 295 4.32 26.57 -32.14
CA ARG A 295 5.12 25.44 -31.64
C ARG A 295 6.58 25.79 -31.36
N GLU A 296 7.19 26.72 -32.08
CA GLU A 296 8.59 27.15 -31.83
C GLU A 296 8.77 27.92 -30.51
N ASN A 297 7.73 28.60 -30.01
CA ASN A 297 7.88 29.53 -28.88
C ASN A 297 7.46 28.95 -27.51
N ALA A 298 6.63 27.90 -27.46
CA ALA A 298 6.04 27.43 -26.20
C ALA A 298 7.01 26.63 -25.30
N ASN A 299 8.08 26.04 -25.85
CA ASN A 299 8.99 25.13 -25.11
C ASN A 299 10.47 25.34 -25.47
N ARG A 300 10.90 26.59 -25.65
CA ARG A 300 12.24 26.89 -26.15
C ARG A 300 13.38 26.53 -25.19
N PHE A 301 13.17 26.60 -23.87
CA PHE A 301 14.23 26.37 -22.88
C PHE A 301 13.97 25.12 -22.04
N VAL A 302 15.02 24.34 -21.76
CA VAL A 302 14.97 23.19 -20.84
C VAL A 302 15.91 23.45 -19.68
N ALA A 303 15.39 23.34 -18.47
CA ALA A 303 16.18 23.39 -17.26
C ALA A 303 16.23 22.02 -16.58
N SER A 304 17.40 21.63 -16.09
CA SER A 304 17.60 20.42 -15.28
C SER A 304 18.40 20.74 -14.02
N VAL A 305 18.02 20.18 -12.87
CA VAL A 305 18.72 20.35 -11.59
C VAL A 305 18.69 19.06 -10.79
N GLY A 306 19.85 18.61 -10.29
CA GLY A 306 19.91 17.52 -9.31
C GLY A 306 21.34 17.18 -8.90
N PRO A 307 21.50 16.16 -8.03
CA PRO A 307 22.83 15.70 -7.62
C PRO A 307 23.58 15.11 -8.82
N ALA A 308 24.86 15.45 -8.96
CA ALA A 308 25.70 15.06 -10.10
C ALA A 308 25.93 13.53 -10.15
N GLU A 309 25.91 12.86 -9.00
CA GLU A 309 26.04 11.40 -8.89
C GLU A 309 24.85 10.68 -9.54
N VAL A 310 23.67 11.30 -9.51
CA VAL A 310 22.41 10.74 -10.02
C VAL A 310 22.33 10.81 -11.56
N LEU A 311 23.16 11.63 -12.21
CA LEU A 311 23.22 11.74 -13.68
C LEU A 311 23.91 10.54 -14.34
N HIS A 312 24.64 9.72 -13.57
CA HIS A 312 25.44 8.58 -14.08
C HIS A 312 25.03 7.22 -13.50
N MET A 313 23.92 7.16 -12.76
CA MET A 313 23.43 5.92 -12.14
C MET A 313 22.56 5.09 -13.10
N ASP A 314 22.67 3.77 -13.00
CA ASP A 314 21.85 2.82 -13.75
C ASP A 314 20.36 2.96 -13.37
N GLU A 315 19.47 2.68 -14.32
CA GLU A 315 18.01 2.92 -14.21
C GLU A 315 17.38 2.24 -12.97
N HIS A 316 17.93 1.12 -12.53
CA HIS A 316 17.51 0.40 -11.32
C HIS A 316 17.99 1.02 -10.00
N GLU A 317 19.12 1.73 -10.01
CA GLU A 317 19.63 2.44 -8.84
C GLU A 317 18.99 3.83 -8.72
N TYR A 318 18.74 4.50 -9.85
CA TYR A 318 17.97 5.74 -9.94
C TYR A 318 16.56 5.61 -9.37
N ALA A 319 15.90 4.47 -9.61
CA ALA A 319 14.55 4.18 -9.11
C ALA A 319 14.47 4.00 -7.58
N ARG A 320 15.59 3.77 -6.89
CA ARG A 320 15.66 3.61 -5.42
C ARG A 320 15.84 4.92 -4.67
N ILE A 321 16.22 5.99 -5.38
CA ILE A 321 16.38 7.33 -4.80
C ILE A 321 14.98 7.94 -4.57
N PRO A 322 14.72 8.54 -3.39
CA PRO A 322 13.48 9.28 -3.14
C PRO A 322 13.22 10.33 -4.23
N GLN A 323 11.96 10.53 -4.64
CA GLN A 323 11.64 11.43 -5.75
C GLN A 323 12.10 12.88 -5.53
N GLU A 324 12.17 13.30 -4.27
CA GLU A 324 12.65 14.62 -3.83
C GLU A 324 14.17 14.80 -4.06
N ASP A 325 14.90 13.71 -4.27
CA ASP A 325 16.35 13.67 -4.41
C ASP A 325 16.81 13.33 -5.86
N ARG A 326 15.85 13.16 -6.79
CA ARG A 326 16.12 12.83 -8.20
C ARG A 326 16.25 14.07 -9.07
N THR A 327 17.10 13.98 -10.09
CA THR A 327 17.24 15.03 -11.13
C THR A 327 15.88 15.49 -11.67
N GLN A 328 15.56 16.75 -11.43
CA GLN A 328 14.33 17.39 -11.90
C GLN A 328 14.58 18.05 -13.25
N LEU A 329 13.66 17.88 -14.20
CA LEU A 329 13.73 18.49 -15.52
C LEU A 329 12.40 19.14 -15.88
N ARG A 330 12.45 20.38 -16.38
CA ARG A 330 11.25 21.11 -16.82
C ARG A 330 11.55 22.02 -18.01
N LYS A 331 10.54 22.19 -18.87
CA LYS A 331 10.60 23.06 -20.06
C LYS A 331 9.90 24.39 -19.81
N PHE A 332 10.43 25.46 -20.41
CA PHE A 332 9.99 26.82 -20.24
C PHE A 332 9.94 27.60 -21.56
N PRO A 333 9.00 28.53 -21.72
CA PRO A 333 8.93 29.42 -22.88
C PRO A 333 10.00 30.51 -22.83
N THR A 334 10.43 30.94 -21.65
CA THR A 334 11.47 31.99 -21.49
C THR A 334 12.64 31.53 -20.63
N ARG A 335 13.82 32.07 -20.92
CA ARG A 335 15.06 31.77 -20.19
C ARG A 335 15.01 32.26 -18.74
N GLU A 336 14.32 33.37 -18.47
CA GLU A 336 14.14 33.89 -17.11
C GLU A 336 13.31 32.96 -16.22
N GLN A 337 12.23 32.39 -16.76
CA GLN A 337 11.42 31.40 -16.04
C GLN A 337 12.21 30.12 -15.76
N ALA A 338 13.10 29.73 -16.67
CA ALA A 338 14.03 28.62 -16.43
C ALA A 338 14.97 28.91 -15.25
N TYR A 339 15.59 30.09 -15.18
CA TYR A 339 16.43 30.48 -14.04
C TYR A 339 15.65 30.50 -12.72
N ASP A 340 14.47 31.13 -12.69
CA ASP A 340 13.65 31.23 -11.48
C ASP A 340 13.23 29.87 -10.95
N TRP A 341 12.87 28.96 -11.85
CA TRP A 341 12.55 27.60 -11.47
C TRP A 341 13.79 26.84 -10.97
N THR A 342 14.95 26.96 -11.63
CA THR A 342 16.19 26.29 -11.15
C THR A 342 16.59 26.75 -9.75
N LEU A 343 16.49 28.05 -9.45
CA LEU A 343 16.78 28.60 -8.13
C LEU A 343 15.80 28.08 -7.08
N HIS A 344 14.51 28.05 -7.41
CA HIS A 344 13.49 27.50 -6.52
C HIS A 344 13.74 26.02 -6.21
N GLN A 345 14.12 25.21 -7.20
CA GLN A 345 14.44 23.80 -6.98
C GLN A 345 15.69 23.61 -6.13
N LEU A 346 16.75 24.40 -6.35
CA LEU A 346 17.96 24.38 -5.50
C LEU A 346 17.64 24.74 -4.03
N ASP A 347 16.73 25.68 -3.81
CA ASP A 347 16.25 26.02 -2.46
C ASP A 347 15.44 24.86 -1.84
N VAL A 348 14.58 24.18 -2.61
CA VAL A 348 13.86 22.98 -2.16
C VAL A 348 14.85 21.89 -1.74
N TYR A 349 15.83 21.55 -2.59
CA TYR A 349 16.86 20.56 -2.25
C TYR A 349 17.63 20.95 -0.97
N ARG A 350 17.90 22.23 -0.74
CA ARG A 350 18.57 22.68 0.48
C ARG A 350 17.75 22.46 1.76
N GLU A 351 16.43 22.49 1.64
CA GLU A 351 15.47 22.34 2.74
C GLU A 351 15.07 20.89 2.99
N THR A 352 14.85 20.09 1.95
CA THR A 352 14.29 18.73 2.05
C THR A 352 15.31 17.61 1.96
N SER A 353 16.39 17.79 1.20
CA SER A 353 17.31 16.69 0.92
C SER A 353 18.35 16.49 2.04
N ASN A 354 18.76 15.24 2.25
CA ASN A 354 19.91 14.89 3.09
C ASN A 354 21.26 15.26 2.43
N TYR A 355 21.23 15.84 1.22
CA TYR A 355 22.34 16.02 0.29
C TYR A 355 23.02 17.39 0.38
N ARG A 356 23.09 17.98 1.58
CA ARG A 356 23.66 19.34 1.80
C ARG A 356 25.14 19.50 1.40
N SER A 357 25.86 18.40 1.17
CA SER A 357 27.29 18.37 0.88
C SER A 357 27.66 17.69 -0.45
N GLU A 358 26.68 17.27 -1.26
CA GLU A 358 26.95 16.60 -2.53
C GLU A 358 27.10 17.57 -3.70
N GLN A 359 27.80 17.13 -4.74
CA GLN A 359 27.95 17.86 -5.99
C GLN A 359 26.58 17.92 -6.67
N PHE A 360 26.12 19.11 -7.02
CA PHE A 360 24.93 19.36 -7.80
C PHE A 360 25.31 19.83 -9.20
N SER A 361 24.47 19.49 -10.17
CA SER A 361 24.54 19.99 -11.53
C SER A 361 23.24 20.71 -11.87
N ALA A 362 23.35 21.93 -12.38
CA ALA A 362 22.26 22.68 -12.96
C ALA A 362 22.57 22.98 -14.43
N SER A 363 21.66 22.65 -15.34
CA SER A 363 21.79 23.00 -16.75
C SER A 363 20.58 23.72 -17.29
N ILE A 364 20.80 24.76 -18.10
CA ILE A 364 19.75 25.46 -18.86
C ILE A 364 20.16 25.46 -20.33
N ARG A 365 19.33 24.86 -21.19
CA ARG A 365 19.59 24.70 -22.62
C ARG A 365 18.51 25.39 -23.45
N ASP A 366 18.91 26.02 -24.55
CA ASP A 366 18.01 26.54 -25.58
C ASP A 366 17.86 25.48 -26.68
N HIS A 367 16.64 24.99 -26.92
CA HIS A 367 16.35 23.99 -27.95
C HIS A 367 16.66 24.49 -29.36
N GLY A 368 16.61 25.81 -29.61
CA GLY A 368 16.93 26.38 -30.91
C GLY A 368 18.43 26.58 -31.15
N HIS A 369 19.25 26.62 -30.09
CA HIS A 369 20.69 26.89 -30.16
C HIS A 369 21.43 26.06 -29.09
N PRO A 370 21.71 24.77 -29.35
CA PRO A 370 22.28 23.86 -28.36
C PRO A 370 23.67 24.29 -27.85
N ASP A 371 24.41 25.08 -28.63
CA ASP A 371 25.71 25.65 -28.24
C ASP A 371 25.61 26.72 -27.15
N ARG A 372 24.40 27.16 -26.78
CA ARG A 372 24.13 28.11 -25.69
C ARG A 372 23.60 27.43 -24.43
N SER A 373 24.11 26.23 -24.13
CA SER A 373 23.83 25.54 -22.86
C SER A 373 24.73 26.07 -21.75
N GLU A 374 24.12 26.50 -20.65
CA GLU A 374 24.83 26.85 -19.43
C GLU A 374 24.76 25.66 -18.49
N ILE A 375 25.91 25.09 -18.13
CA ILE A 375 26.04 23.96 -17.20
C ILE A 375 26.90 24.43 -16.04
N VAL A 376 26.38 24.27 -14.82
CA VAL A 376 27.03 24.70 -13.59
C VAL A 376 27.08 23.51 -12.64
N ASP A 377 28.28 23.10 -12.27
CA ASP A 377 28.53 21.95 -11.42
C ASP A 377 29.29 22.37 -10.16
N GLY A 378 28.83 21.90 -9.00
CA GLY A 378 29.49 22.20 -7.73
C GLY A 378 28.59 21.97 -6.51
N PRO A 379 29.04 22.32 -5.30
CA PRO A 379 28.20 22.26 -4.11
C PRO A 379 26.94 23.11 -4.30
N ILE A 380 25.81 22.66 -3.76
CA ILE A 380 24.49 23.30 -3.96
C ILE A 380 24.49 24.82 -3.75
N GLY A 381 25.21 25.32 -2.74
CA GLY A 381 25.35 26.76 -2.49
C GLY A 381 26.11 27.50 -3.59
N MET A 382 27.19 26.92 -4.12
CA MET A 382 27.95 27.48 -5.23
C MET A 382 27.11 27.51 -6.51
N VAL A 383 26.42 26.41 -6.83
CA VAL A 383 25.55 26.32 -8.01
C VAL A 383 24.43 27.35 -7.93
N THR A 384 23.84 27.54 -6.75
CA THR A 384 22.79 28.56 -6.53
C THR A 384 23.32 29.98 -6.77
N ASP A 385 24.52 30.30 -6.30
CA ASP A 385 25.12 31.62 -6.46
C ASP A 385 25.53 31.90 -7.91
N GLU A 386 26.04 30.89 -8.61
CA GLU A 386 26.46 30.99 -10.01
C GLU A 386 25.25 31.10 -10.96
N ILE A 387 24.18 30.34 -10.73
CA ILE A 387 22.89 30.50 -11.45
C ILE A 387 22.27 31.88 -11.18
N ARG A 388 22.38 32.41 -9.96
CA ARG A 388 21.93 33.77 -9.63
C ARG A 388 22.77 34.84 -10.35
N ALA A 389 24.08 34.62 -10.49
CA ALA A 389 24.97 35.50 -11.24
C ALA A 389 24.65 35.48 -12.75
N LEU A 390 24.42 34.29 -13.33
CA LEU A 390 24.02 34.12 -14.74
C LEU A 390 22.68 34.80 -15.03
N ARG A 391 21.68 34.63 -14.15
CA ARG A 391 20.41 35.37 -14.24
C ARG A 391 20.62 36.89 -14.22
N ALA A 392 21.43 37.39 -13.30
CA ALA A 392 21.71 38.82 -13.18
C ALA A 392 22.51 39.40 -14.36
N GLN A 393 23.32 38.57 -15.03
CA GLN A 393 23.99 38.91 -16.27
C GLN A 393 23.00 38.95 -17.44
N HIS A 394 22.15 37.94 -17.58
CA HIS A 394 21.11 37.88 -18.60
C HIS A 394 20.20 39.12 -18.54
N THR A 395 19.64 39.43 -17.37
CA THR A 395 18.77 40.61 -17.19
C THR A 395 19.49 41.93 -17.52
N ARG A 396 20.81 42.03 -17.32
CA ARG A 396 21.60 43.20 -17.71
C ARG A 396 21.80 43.30 -19.22
N THR A 397 22.08 42.19 -19.90
CA THR A 397 22.24 42.15 -21.37
C THR A 397 20.93 42.47 -22.07
N THR A 398 19.81 41.87 -21.66
CA THR A 398 18.48 42.14 -22.26
C THR A 398 18.03 43.60 -22.08
N ARG A 399 18.44 44.23 -20.96
CA ARG A 399 18.16 45.65 -20.67
C ARG A 399 19.11 46.62 -21.37
N GLY A 400 20.34 46.18 -21.70
CA GLY A 400 21.32 46.96 -22.46
C GLY A 400 20.95 47.10 -23.94
N ASP A 401 20.55 46.01 -24.59
CA ASP A 401 20.12 46.01 -26.01
C ASP A 401 18.87 46.88 -26.25
N SER A 402 17.96 46.92 -25.28
CA SER A 402 16.75 47.76 -25.35
C SER A 402 17.05 49.26 -25.19
N THR A 403 18.17 49.65 -24.58
CA THR A 403 18.62 51.05 -24.53
C THR A 403 19.43 51.48 -25.75
N GLU A 404 20.20 50.59 -26.37
CA GLU A 404 21.00 50.92 -27.57
C GLU A 404 20.14 51.03 -28.84
N HIS A 405 19.08 50.24 -28.98
CA HIS A 405 18.16 50.36 -30.13
C HIS A 405 17.31 51.65 -30.13
N THR A 406 17.13 52.32 -29.00
CA THR A 406 16.52 53.67 -28.98
C THR A 406 17.52 54.81 -29.21
N ALA A 407 18.82 54.58 -29.03
CA ALA A 407 19.86 55.60 -29.26
C ALA A 407 20.48 55.54 -30.67
N ALA A 408 20.50 54.36 -31.31
CA ALA A 408 21.12 54.14 -32.63
C ALA A 408 20.28 54.62 -33.83
N ALA A 409 19.06 55.16 -33.63
CA ALA A 409 18.27 55.77 -34.70
C ALA A 409 18.71 57.22 -35.04
N ARG A 410 19.73 57.76 -34.36
CA ARG A 410 20.36 59.03 -34.72
C ARG A 410 21.87 58.87 -34.59
N THR A 411 22.56 58.58 -35.69
CA THR A 411 23.81 59.20 -36.16
C THR A 411 24.39 58.30 -37.24
N ALA A 412 24.33 58.76 -38.49
CA ALA A 412 25.10 58.21 -39.59
C ALA A 412 26.56 58.67 -39.47
N GLU A 413 27.51 57.76 -39.71
CA GLU A 413 28.67 57.90 -40.61
C GLU A 413 29.81 56.94 -40.25
N ARG A 414 30.24 56.18 -41.25
CA ARG A 414 31.44 55.32 -41.28
C ARG A 414 32.70 56.21 -41.44
N PRO A 415 33.86 55.82 -40.89
CA PRO A 415 34.97 55.48 -41.78
C PRO A 415 35.89 54.32 -41.32
N GLU A 416 36.70 53.88 -42.28
CA GLU A 416 37.63 52.73 -42.40
C GLU A 416 38.88 52.71 -41.46
N PRO A 417 39.66 51.60 -41.40
CA PRO A 417 40.65 51.31 -40.36
C PRO A 417 42.11 51.64 -40.77
N SER A 418 42.98 52.04 -39.83
CA SER A 418 44.41 51.64 -39.82
C SER A 418 45.24 52.16 -38.61
N THR A 419 46.21 51.34 -38.20
CA THR A 419 47.45 51.57 -37.41
C THR A 419 47.42 51.45 -35.87
N GLU A 420 48.01 50.36 -35.36
CA GLU A 420 48.27 50.10 -33.93
C GLU A 420 49.46 50.93 -33.42
N THR A 421 49.20 51.91 -32.56
CA THR A 421 50.21 52.75 -31.89
C THR A 421 50.70 52.12 -30.57
N PRO A 422 51.89 52.48 -30.04
CA PRO A 422 52.39 51.99 -28.75
C PRO A 422 51.45 52.27 -27.57
N ASP A 423 50.62 53.32 -27.64
CA ASP A 423 49.55 53.59 -26.68
C ASP A 423 48.48 52.48 -26.67
N SER A 424 48.23 51.83 -27.81
CA SER A 424 47.37 50.64 -27.89
C SER A 424 47.95 49.46 -27.13
N ARG A 425 49.28 49.30 -27.09
CA ARG A 425 49.94 48.22 -26.34
C ARG A 425 49.93 48.47 -24.85
N ILE A 426 50.13 49.71 -24.40
CA ILE A 426 50.01 50.08 -22.98
C ILE A 426 48.56 49.90 -22.51
N ALA A 427 47.58 50.37 -23.31
CA ALA A 427 46.16 50.15 -23.03
C ALA A 427 45.80 48.65 -23.01
N GLN A 428 46.45 47.82 -23.83
CA GLN A 428 46.26 46.37 -23.81
C GLN A 428 46.84 45.74 -22.54
N VAL A 429 48.02 46.17 -22.07
CA VAL A 429 48.63 45.68 -20.83
C VAL A 429 47.82 46.11 -19.60
N GLU A 430 47.29 47.33 -19.59
CA GLU A 430 46.38 47.80 -18.51
C GLU A 430 45.07 46.99 -18.47
N ARG A 431 44.51 46.65 -19.65
CA ARG A 431 43.37 45.72 -19.73
C ARG A 431 43.75 44.33 -19.19
N GLN A 432 44.90 43.79 -19.59
CA GLN A 432 45.37 42.50 -19.07
C GLN A 432 45.57 42.52 -17.55
N LEU A 433 46.12 43.59 -16.98
CA LEU A 433 46.29 43.71 -15.52
C LEU A 433 44.96 43.85 -14.78
N THR A 434 43.97 44.54 -15.36
CA THR A 434 42.62 44.64 -14.78
C THR A 434 41.87 43.32 -14.86
N ASP A 435 42.03 42.57 -15.95
CA ASP A 435 41.51 41.20 -16.08
C ASP A 435 42.16 40.25 -15.06
N MET A 436 43.49 40.31 -14.90
CA MET A 436 44.21 39.52 -13.90
C MET A 436 43.83 39.89 -12.46
N ALA A 437 43.56 41.16 -12.19
CA ALA A 437 43.07 41.59 -10.88
C ALA A 437 41.66 41.06 -10.61
N ALA A 438 40.77 41.11 -11.61
CA ALA A 438 39.44 40.52 -11.52
C ALA A 438 39.50 39.01 -11.30
N ASP A 439 40.40 38.29 -12.00
CA ASP A 439 40.60 36.85 -11.80
C ASP A 439 41.17 36.50 -10.43
N ARG A 440 42.09 37.32 -9.90
CA ARG A 440 42.59 37.15 -8.53
C ARG A 440 41.47 37.30 -7.51
N ASP A 441 40.59 38.29 -7.67
CA ASP A 441 39.49 38.54 -6.73
C ASP A 441 38.40 37.44 -6.86
N ARG A 442 38.17 36.92 -8.07
CA ARG A 442 37.35 35.71 -8.31
C ARG A 442 37.93 34.49 -7.61
N LEU A 443 39.23 34.25 -7.75
CA LEU A 443 39.92 33.13 -7.10
C LEU A 443 39.92 33.28 -5.57
N GLY A 444 40.14 34.50 -5.05
CA GLY A 444 40.05 34.79 -3.61
C GLY A 444 38.67 34.47 -3.04
N SER A 445 37.61 34.88 -3.74
CA SER A 445 36.23 34.56 -3.38
C SER A 445 35.97 33.05 -3.41
N ARG A 446 36.49 32.35 -4.42
CA ARG A 446 36.35 30.89 -4.55
C ARG A 446 37.08 30.14 -3.44
N VAL A 447 38.27 30.59 -3.04
CA VAL A 447 39.03 30.02 -1.92
C VAL A 447 38.27 30.19 -0.60
N GLU A 448 37.70 31.37 -0.32
CA GLU A 448 36.87 31.55 0.88
C GLU A 448 35.64 30.64 0.89
N ILE A 449 34.98 30.47 -0.25
CA ILE A 449 33.83 29.57 -0.39
C ILE A 449 34.26 28.12 -0.13
N LEU A 450 35.38 27.68 -0.72
CA LEU A 450 35.92 26.34 -0.50
C LEU A 450 36.31 26.12 0.97
N GLN A 451 36.84 27.13 1.64
CA GLN A 451 37.19 27.04 3.06
C GLN A 451 35.93 26.90 3.94
N ARG A 452 34.88 27.69 3.69
CA ARG A 452 33.59 27.52 4.37
C ARG A 452 32.96 26.16 4.08
N GLY A 453 33.10 25.66 2.85
CA GLY A 453 32.65 24.32 2.46
C GLY A 453 33.39 23.21 3.21
N LEU A 454 34.72 23.34 3.35
CA LEU A 454 35.54 22.39 4.11
C LEU A 454 35.15 22.37 5.60
N ASP A 455 34.90 23.53 6.20
CA ASP A 455 34.45 23.64 7.59
C ASP A 455 33.08 22.97 7.80
N ALA A 456 32.14 23.16 6.86
CA ALA A 456 30.84 22.50 6.87
C ALA A 456 30.96 20.97 6.77
N VAL A 457 31.76 20.47 5.81
CA VAL A 457 32.01 19.02 5.66
C VAL A 457 32.68 18.44 6.92
N THR A 458 33.57 19.19 7.55
CA THR A 458 34.22 18.78 8.79
C THR A 458 33.22 18.67 9.94
N ALA A 459 32.28 19.62 10.05
CA ALA A 459 31.20 19.59 11.04
C ALA A 459 30.24 18.41 10.81
N ASP A 460 29.83 18.17 9.57
CA ASP A 460 28.94 17.07 9.20
C ASP A 460 29.58 15.71 9.50
N ARG A 461 30.86 15.54 9.15
CA ARG A 461 31.62 14.33 9.48
C ARG A 461 31.64 14.08 10.99
N ASP A 462 31.85 15.12 11.78
CA ASP A 462 31.90 14.99 13.24
C ASP A 462 30.51 14.70 13.84
N GLU A 463 29.42 15.20 13.25
CA GLU A 463 28.05 14.82 13.60
C GLU A 463 27.77 13.35 13.27
N MET A 464 28.15 12.88 12.08
CA MET A 464 27.98 11.47 11.69
C MET A 464 28.73 10.53 12.63
N ARG A 465 29.96 10.88 13.04
CA ARG A 465 30.71 10.12 14.03
C ARG A 465 29.97 10.01 15.37
N ARG A 466 29.28 11.06 15.82
CA ARG A 466 28.46 11.02 17.04
C ARG A 466 27.22 10.13 16.87
N LYS A 467 26.51 10.24 15.75
CA LYS A 467 25.34 9.39 15.46
C LYS A 467 25.71 7.91 15.39
N LEU A 468 26.86 7.60 14.77
CA LEU A 468 27.38 6.24 14.68
C LEU A 468 27.69 5.68 16.07
N GLY A 469 28.39 6.43 16.94
CA GLY A 469 28.64 5.99 18.32
C GLY A 469 27.36 5.78 19.16
N ASN A 470 26.32 6.61 18.94
CA ASN A 470 25.02 6.42 19.59
C ASN A 470 24.30 5.15 19.10
N ALA A 471 24.33 4.90 17.78
CA ALA A 471 23.73 3.71 17.19
C ALA A 471 24.43 2.43 17.66
N GLU A 472 25.77 2.41 17.71
CA GLU A 472 26.55 1.31 18.26
C GLU A 472 26.18 1.03 19.73
N SER A 473 26.02 2.08 20.55
CA SER A 473 25.59 1.94 21.94
C SER A 473 24.18 1.35 22.06
N GLN A 474 23.27 1.73 21.17
CA GLN A 474 21.91 1.20 21.14
C GLN A 474 21.87 -0.26 20.70
N ILE A 475 22.66 -0.63 19.69
CA ILE A 475 22.80 -2.01 19.23
C ILE A 475 23.32 -2.89 20.36
N GLU A 476 24.34 -2.44 21.10
CA GLU A 476 24.89 -3.18 22.22
C GLU A 476 23.87 -3.34 23.36
N SER A 477 23.06 -2.31 23.64
CA SER A 477 21.96 -2.40 24.60
C SER A 477 20.89 -3.44 24.20
N LEU A 478 20.48 -3.42 22.92
CA LEU A 478 19.51 -4.38 22.38
C LEU A 478 20.06 -5.81 22.38
N LYS A 479 21.32 -5.99 22.03
CA LYS A 479 22.01 -7.29 22.08
C LYS A 479 22.02 -7.85 23.50
N ASN A 480 22.38 -7.04 24.49
CA ASN A 480 22.35 -7.43 25.90
C ASN A 480 20.93 -7.79 26.39
N ARG A 481 19.91 -7.05 25.93
CA ARG A 481 18.50 -7.36 26.24
C ARG A 481 18.07 -8.68 25.61
N ASN A 482 18.42 -8.92 24.34
CA ASN A 482 18.10 -10.18 23.66
C ASN A 482 18.79 -11.38 24.30
N GLN A 483 20.04 -11.24 24.73
CA GLN A 483 20.73 -12.30 25.46
C GLN A 483 20.04 -12.63 26.80
N ARG A 484 19.57 -11.60 27.53
CA ARG A 484 18.79 -11.80 28.76
C ARG A 484 17.45 -12.49 28.50
N LEU A 485 16.73 -12.09 27.46
CA LEU A 485 15.46 -12.71 27.07
C LEU A 485 15.66 -14.16 26.61
N ALA A 486 16.73 -14.45 25.87
CA ALA A 486 17.06 -15.81 25.46
C ALA A 486 17.37 -16.70 26.69
N ALA A 487 18.10 -16.17 27.68
CA ALA A 487 18.34 -16.86 28.94
C ALA A 487 17.04 -17.08 29.73
N GLU A 488 16.14 -16.09 29.79
CA GLU A 488 14.84 -16.22 30.45
C GLU A 488 13.94 -17.27 29.76
N ILE A 489 13.92 -17.30 28.42
CA ILE A 489 13.19 -18.32 27.66
C ILE A 489 13.77 -19.71 27.94
N GLY A 490 15.10 -19.85 27.99
CA GLY A 490 15.76 -21.09 28.39
C GLY A 490 15.38 -21.52 29.80
N GLU A 491 15.45 -20.61 30.77
CA GLU A 491 15.04 -20.88 32.14
C GLU A 491 13.55 -21.24 32.23
N LEU A 492 12.65 -20.60 31.48
CA LEU A 492 11.22 -20.92 31.48
C LEU A 492 10.93 -22.28 30.85
N ARG A 493 11.71 -22.68 29.84
CA ARG A 493 11.65 -24.01 29.24
C ARG A 493 12.11 -25.08 30.24
N ASP A 494 13.18 -24.80 30.98
CA ASP A 494 13.82 -25.77 31.86
C ASP A 494 13.18 -25.82 33.27
N ARG A 495 12.66 -24.70 33.79
CA ARG A 495 12.31 -24.59 35.22
C ARG A 495 10.99 -25.22 35.62
N ASN A 496 10.02 -25.47 34.74
CA ASN A 496 8.79 -26.25 35.00
C ASN A 496 7.71 -25.94 33.94
N GLY A 497 7.17 -26.95 33.26
CA GLY A 497 5.83 -26.81 32.70
C GLY A 497 5.51 -27.73 31.55
N VAL A 498 6.15 -27.58 30.40
CA VAL A 498 5.59 -28.19 29.18
C VAL A 498 5.68 -29.72 29.24
N ASP A 499 6.86 -30.27 29.55
CA ASP A 499 7.05 -31.72 29.56
C ASP A 499 6.48 -32.37 30.83
N ALA A 500 6.58 -31.69 31.98
CA ALA A 500 6.01 -32.17 33.24
C ALA A 500 4.47 -32.12 33.22
N VAL A 501 3.85 -31.05 32.71
CA VAL A 501 2.39 -30.94 32.56
C VAL A 501 1.90 -31.86 31.45
N ALA A 502 2.67 -32.08 30.39
CA ALA A 502 2.35 -33.10 29.38
C ALA A 502 2.35 -34.51 30.00
N ALA A 503 3.36 -34.84 30.81
CA ALA A 503 3.44 -36.11 31.51
C ALA A 503 2.31 -36.30 32.54
N GLU A 504 1.95 -35.24 33.29
CA GLU A 504 0.81 -35.27 34.21
C GLU A 504 -0.52 -35.40 33.47
N ARG A 505 -0.72 -34.66 32.38
CA ARG A 505 -1.91 -34.78 31.53
C ARG A 505 -2.07 -36.19 31.01
N ASP A 506 -0.99 -36.81 30.55
CA ASP A 506 -1.03 -38.16 30.00
C ASP A 506 -1.25 -39.23 31.09
N ARG A 507 -0.78 -38.98 32.33
CA ARG A 507 -1.17 -39.78 33.51
C ARG A 507 -2.66 -39.66 33.80
N TYR A 508 -3.20 -38.43 33.92
CA TYR A 508 -4.63 -38.24 34.21
C TYR A 508 -5.53 -38.78 33.11
N LYS A 509 -5.10 -38.73 31.84
CA LYS A 509 -5.82 -39.34 30.73
C LYS A 509 -5.90 -40.87 30.90
N ARG A 510 -4.79 -41.53 31.22
CA ARG A 510 -4.75 -42.97 31.51
C ARG A 510 -5.61 -43.35 32.72
N GLU A 511 -5.50 -42.61 33.82
CA GLU A 511 -6.31 -42.84 35.02
C GLU A 511 -7.81 -42.67 34.74
N ARG A 512 -8.18 -41.65 33.95
CA ARG A 512 -9.56 -41.44 33.51
C ARG A 512 -10.04 -42.60 32.65
N ASP A 513 -9.26 -43.02 31.66
CA ASP A 513 -9.68 -44.08 30.73
C ASP A 513 -9.79 -45.43 31.46
N GLU A 514 -8.92 -45.72 32.43
CA GLU A 514 -9.07 -46.85 33.34
C GLU A 514 -10.32 -46.74 34.22
N ALA A 515 -10.59 -45.57 34.79
CA ALA A 515 -11.77 -45.34 35.62
C ALA A 515 -13.06 -45.48 34.81
N VAL A 516 -13.07 -44.98 33.58
CA VAL A 516 -14.16 -45.15 32.61
C VAL A 516 -14.33 -46.63 32.30
N THR A 517 -13.25 -47.37 32.05
CA THR A 517 -13.29 -48.81 31.76
C THR A 517 -13.79 -49.63 32.96
N LYS A 518 -13.36 -49.30 34.19
CA LYS A 518 -13.81 -49.93 35.43
C LYS A 518 -15.28 -49.61 35.74
N LEU A 519 -15.70 -48.35 35.52
CA LEU A 519 -17.09 -47.93 35.64
C LEU A 519 -17.97 -48.68 34.63
N ALA A 520 -17.49 -48.77 33.39
CA ALA A 520 -18.03 -49.60 32.34
C ALA A 520 -18.26 -51.04 32.85
N GLN A 521 -17.22 -51.75 33.25
CA GLN A 521 -17.34 -53.15 33.70
C GLN A 521 -18.27 -53.34 34.90
N ARG A 522 -18.36 -52.37 35.81
CA ARG A 522 -19.23 -52.43 37.00
C ARG A 522 -20.68 -52.05 36.73
N THR A 523 -20.98 -51.43 35.60
CA THR A 523 -22.34 -50.99 35.27
C THR A 523 -23.03 -52.08 34.46
N PRO A 524 -24.13 -52.69 34.96
CA PRO A 524 -24.94 -53.64 34.21
C PRO A 524 -25.43 -53.00 32.90
N ALA A 525 -25.51 -53.79 31.82
CA ALA A 525 -25.86 -53.29 30.50
C ALA A 525 -27.17 -52.48 30.47
N GLN A 526 -28.13 -52.81 31.34
CA GLN A 526 -29.42 -52.10 31.43
C GLN A 526 -29.31 -50.68 32.03
N GLN A 527 -28.24 -50.36 32.73
CA GLN A 527 -27.97 -49.02 33.27
C GLN A 527 -27.06 -48.19 32.36
N ARG A 528 -26.30 -48.84 31.46
CA ARG A 528 -25.42 -48.18 30.48
C ARG A 528 -26.14 -47.60 29.28
N TYR A 529 -27.24 -48.21 28.85
CA TYR A 529 -27.93 -47.89 27.59
C TYR A 529 -29.39 -47.46 27.76
N GLY A 530 -29.85 -47.23 29.00
CA GLY A 530 -31.27 -47.04 29.29
C GLY A 530 -32.05 -48.36 29.17
N SER A 531 -33.36 -48.30 29.42
CA SER A 531 -34.27 -49.44 29.67
C SER A 531 -34.01 -50.71 28.85
N ARG A 532 -34.36 -51.87 29.42
CA ARG A 532 -34.24 -53.19 28.80
C ARG A 532 -34.83 -53.24 27.37
N GLU A 533 -35.87 -52.46 27.12
CA GLU A 533 -36.48 -52.27 25.80
C GLU A 533 -35.55 -51.61 24.77
N ARG A 534 -34.69 -50.65 25.14
CA ARG A 534 -33.72 -50.04 24.20
C ARG A 534 -32.56 -50.97 23.86
N VAL A 535 -32.10 -51.76 24.83
CA VAL A 535 -31.03 -52.76 24.62
C VAL A 535 -31.52 -53.93 23.77
N GLU A 536 -32.81 -54.27 23.87
CA GLU A 536 -33.46 -55.24 22.98
C GLU A 536 -33.77 -54.63 21.61
N PHE A 537 -34.10 -53.34 21.52
CA PHE A 537 -34.30 -52.62 20.25
C PHE A 537 -33.00 -52.51 19.42
N ASP A 538 -31.86 -52.24 20.06
CA ASP A 538 -30.55 -52.23 19.37
C ASP A 538 -30.05 -53.64 19.01
N LYS A 539 -30.50 -54.69 19.73
CA LYS A 539 -30.15 -56.09 19.44
C LYS A 539 -31.04 -56.75 18.38
N LEU A 540 -32.27 -56.25 18.18
CA LEU A 540 -33.25 -56.82 17.25
C LEU A 540 -33.25 -56.18 15.86
N GLY A 541 -32.35 -55.22 15.60
CA GLY A 541 -32.03 -54.81 14.23
C GLY A 541 -33.23 -54.27 13.47
N ASP A 542 -33.68 -53.07 13.79
CA ASP A 542 -34.50 -52.30 12.86
C ASP A 542 -34.31 -50.78 13.07
N THR A 543 -33.19 -50.27 12.56
CA THR A 543 -32.98 -48.83 12.33
C THR A 543 -33.02 -48.52 10.84
N GLN A 544 -34.07 -48.99 10.15
CA GLN A 544 -34.52 -48.34 8.91
C GLN A 544 -35.29 -47.05 9.22
N ARG A 545 -34.59 -46.03 9.73
CA ARG A 545 -34.97 -44.63 9.46
C ARG A 545 -33.79 -43.72 9.75
N TRP A 546 -33.24 -43.20 8.66
CA TRP A 546 -32.14 -42.23 8.56
C TRP A 546 -30.71 -42.81 8.59
N SER A 547 -30.46 -43.78 7.70
CA SER A 547 -29.14 -43.91 7.09
C SER A 547 -29.16 -43.11 5.79
N ARG A 548 -28.57 -41.91 5.81
CA ARG A 548 -28.05 -41.28 4.60
C ARG A 548 -26.95 -42.21 4.11
N GLU A 549 -27.17 -42.83 2.97
CA GLU A 549 -26.26 -43.81 2.35
C GLU A 549 -24.83 -43.26 2.29
N THR A 550 -23.99 -43.76 3.18
CA THR A 550 -22.57 -43.99 2.94
C THR A 550 -22.42 -45.50 2.81
N PRO A 551 -22.03 -46.04 1.65
CA PRO A 551 -21.82 -47.48 1.52
C PRO A 551 -20.60 -47.87 2.35
N SER A 552 -20.84 -48.70 3.38
CA SER A 552 -19.77 -49.42 4.07
C SER A 552 -19.25 -50.53 3.17
N ALA A 553 -17.94 -50.71 3.25
CA ALA A 553 -17.15 -51.71 2.57
C ALA A 553 -17.61 -53.12 2.96
N GLU A 554 -18.12 -53.88 2.00
CA GLU A 554 -17.95 -55.34 1.95
C GLU A 554 -18.36 -55.99 0.60
N ASP A 555 -18.73 -55.21 -0.42
CA ASP A 555 -18.79 -55.71 -1.79
C ASP A 555 -17.58 -55.21 -2.60
N GLY A 556 -16.94 -56.15 -3.30
CA GLY A 556 -15.65 -55.98 -3.96
C GLY A 556 -15.54 -54.69 -4.77
N LEU A 557 -14.67 -53.79 -4.28
CA LEU A 557 -14.25 -52.59 -4.99
C LEU A 557 -13.70 -53.01 -6.35
N THR A 558 -14.36 -52.56 -7.42
CA THR A 558 -13.83 -52.76 -8.76
C THR A 558 -12.55 -51.95 -8.93
N GLU A 559 -11.63 -52.42 -9.78
CA GLU A 559 -10.33 -51.78 -10.04
C GLU A 559 -10.50 -50.31 -10.50
N ALA A 560 -11.65 -49.99 -11.10
CA ALA A 560 -12.06 -48.65 -11.49
C ALA A 560 -12.33 -47.71 -10.29
N ASP A 561 -12.91 -48.23 -9.21
CA ASP A 561 -13.22 -47.42 -8.01
C ASP A 561 -11.96 -47.10 -7.20
N PHE A 562 -10.99 -48.02 -7.20
CA PHE A 562 -9.65 -47.77 -6.64
C PHE A 562 -8.89 -46.73 -7.47
N ALA A 563 -8.96 -46.80 -8.80
CA ALA A 563 -8.37 -45.80 -9.68
C ALA A 563 -8.99 -44.41 -9.48
N ALA A 564 -10.33 -44.33 -9.38
CA ALA A 564 -11.04 -43.06 -9.14
C ALA A 564 -10.69 -42.42 -7.79
N ARG A 565 -10.59 -43.21 -6.72
CA ARG A 565 -10.15 -42.72 -5.40
C ARG A 565 -8.71 -42.24 -5.41
N LYS A 566 -7.81 -42.95 -6.11
CA LYS A 566 -6.40 -42.55 -6.22
C LYS A 566 -6.26 -41.21 -6.95
N VAL A 567 -6.99 -41.02 -8.05
CA VAL A 567 -7.01 -39.75 -8.81
C VAL A 567 -7.59 -38.61 -7.96
N PHE A 568 -8.62 -38.88 -7.17
CA PHE A 568 -9.21 -37.87 -6.29
C PHE A 568 -8.26 -37.47 -5.15
N ASP A 569 -7.63 -38.44 -4.48
CA ASP A 569 -6.66 -38.18 -3.41
C ASP A 569 -5.43 -37.42 -3.95
N GLU A 570 -4.97 -37.74 -5.15
CA GLU A 570 -3.86 -37.05 -5.82
C GLU A 570 -4.21 -35.59 -6.18
N ALA A 571 -5.43 -35.34 -6.67
CA ALA A 571 -5.92 -33.99 -6.95
C ALA A 571 -6.05 -33.14 -5.67
N VAL A 572 -6.47 -33.74 -4.55
CA VAL A 572 -6.55 -33.04 -3.26
C VAL A 572 -5.16 -32.69 -2.73
N VAL A 573 -4.20 -33.62 -2.83
CA VAL A 573 -2.80 -33.37 -2.45
C VAL A 573 -2.17 -32.28 -3.32
N GLU A 574 -2.44 -32.29 -4.63
CA GLU A 574 -1.97 -31.26 -5.56
C GLU A 574 -2.54 -29.88 -5.22
N GLN A 575 -3.83 -29.77 -4.96
CA GLN A 575 -4.46 -28.51 -4.60
C GLN A 575 -3.98 -27.97 -3.25
N MET A 576 -3.84 -28.83 -2.23
CA MET A 576 -3.30 -28.44 -0.94
C MET A 576 -1.82 -28.04 -1.01
N SER A 577 -1.03 -28.67 -1.88
CA SER A 577 0.37 -28.29 -2.11
C SER A 577 0.50 -26.92 -2.80
N ALA A 578 -0.41 -26.60 -3.74
CA ALA A 578 -0.46 -25.31 -4.40
C ALA A 578 -0.89 -24.18 -3.45
N ASP A 579 -1.89 -24.45 -2.59
CA ASP A 579 -2.33 -23.49 -1.57
C ASP A 579 -1.23 -23.27 -0.51
N PHE A 580 -0.51 -24.32 -0.10
CA PHE A 580 0.62 -24.20 0.82
C PHE A 580 1.77 -23.37 0.23
N ALA A 581 2.13 -23.62 -1.04
CA ALA A 581 3.15 -22.85 -1.74
C ALA A 581 2.74 -21.37 -1.94
N LYS A 582 1.46 -21.10 -2.21
CA LYS A 582 0.93 -19.74 -2.36
C LYS A 582 0.97 -18.93 -1.05
N VAL A 583 0.90 -19.59 0.10
CA VAL A 583 0.96 -18.95 1.43
C VAL A 583 2.41 -18.74 1.90
N HIS A 584 3.37 -19.51 1.37
CA HIS A 584 4.77 -19.52 1.84
C HIS A 584 5.82 -19.19 0.76
N GLY A 585 5.40 -18.86 -0.46
CA GLY A 585 6.25 -18.71 -1.65
C GLY A 585 7.13 -17.46 -1.69
N ASP A 586 6.88 -16.46 -0.84
CA ASP A 586 7.70 -15.24 -0.81
C ASP A 586 9.09 -15.45 -0.17
N THR A 587 9.33 -16.63 0.44
CA THR A 587 10.56 -16.91 1.20
C THR A 587 11.43 -18.02 0.58
N TYR A 588 10.92 -18.80 -0.40
CA TYR A 588 11.61 -19.98 -0.96
C TYR A 588 11.13 -20.32 -2.39
N ASP A 589 11.96 -21.02 -3.17
CA ASP A 589 11.66 -21.52 -4.53
C ASP A 589 10.32 -22.31 -4.58
N GLU A 590 9.31 -21.73 -5.23
CA GLU A 590 7.95 -22.27 -5.33
C GLU A 590 7.86 -23.74 -5.83
N PRO A 591 8.64 -24.19 -6.83
CA PRO A 591 8.58 -25.58 -7.30
C PRO A 591 9.04 -26.59 -6.23
N LYS A 592 10.13 -26.28 -5.52
CA LYS A 592 10.68 -27.15 -4.47
C LYS A 592 9.76 -27.24 -3.26
N LEU A 593 9.04 -26.16 -2.97
CA LEU A 593 8.11 -26.11 -1.84
C LEU A 593 6.82 -26.89 -2.13
N ARG A 594 6.37 -26.91 -3.38
CA ARG A 594 5.27 -27.80 -3.82
C ARG A 594 5.67 -29.27 -3.73
N GLU A 595 6.88 -29.63 -4.17
CA GLU A 595 7.40 -31.00 -4.06
C GLU A 595 7.50 -31.44 -2.60
N PHE A 596 8.06 -30.60 -1.72
CA PHE A 596 8.13 -30.87 -0.29
C PHE A 596 6.73 -31.07 0.33
N ALA A 597 5.76 -30.20 -0.01
CA ALA A 597 4.40 -30.33 0.50
C ALA A 597 3.70 -31.60 0.01
N ARG A 598 3.91 -31.99 -1.25
CA ARG A 598 3.40 -33.26 -1.80
C ARG A 598 3.99 -34.46 -1.07
N GLU A 599 5.31 -34.48 -0.89
CA GLU A 599 6.01 -35.58 -0.22
C GLU A 599 5.57 -35.70 1.24
N TRP A 600 5.43 -34.56 1.93
CA TRP A 600 4.95 -34.52 3.31
C TRP A 600 3.51 -35.02 3.47
N LEU A 601 2.58 -34.59 2.60
CA LEU A 601 1.18 -35.04 2.62
C LEU A 601 1.04 -36.53 2.28
N THR A 602 1.85 -37.02 1.34
CA THR A 602 1.86 -38.43 0.94
C THR A 602 2.38 -39.32 2.08
N ASN A 603 3.45 -38.88 2.76
CA ASN A 603 4.00 -39.57 3.93
C ASN A 603 3.08 -39.51 5.16
N ALA A 604 2.29 -38.44 5.32
CA ALA A 604 1.29 -38.37 6.37
C ALA A 604 0.14 -39.35 6.12
N ALA A 605 -0.30 -39.50 4.88
CA ALA A 605 -1.37 -40.43 4.49
C ALA A 605 -0.96 -41.90 4.63
N SER A 606 0.30 -42.26 4.33
CA SER A 606 0.81 -43.63 4.52
C SER A 606 0.94 -44.00 6.00
N ASN A 607 1.51 -43.11 6.82
CA ASN A 607 1.64 -43.32 8.27
C ASN A 607 0.27 -43.51 8.97
N GLN A 608 -0.78 -42.89 8.45
CA GLN A 608 -2.14 -43.03 9.00
C GLN A 608 -2.77 -44.39 8.64
N ARG A 609 -2.46 -44.94 7.46
CA ARG A 609 -2.89 -46.30 7.06
C ARG A 609 -2.16 -47.39 7.86
N ASP A 610 -0.86 -47.21 8.11
CA ASP A 610 -0.07 -48.18 8.88
C ASP A 610 -0.49 -48.22 10.37
N GLN A 611 -0.90 -47.07 10.93
CA GLN A 611 -1.47 -47.02 12.29
C GLN A 611 -2.85 -47.66 12.40
N GLN A 612 -3.66 -47.63 11.33
CA GLN A 612 -4.95 -48.33 11.31
C GLN A 612 -4.76 -49.85 11.18
N ALA A 613 -3.83 -50.30 10.33
CA ALA A 613 -3.53 -51.73 10.15
C ALA A 613 -2.94 -52.39 11.41
N SER A 614 -2.16 -51.66 12.22
CA SER A 614 -1.61 -52.22 13.47
C SER A 614 -2.63 -52.30 14.63
N SER A 615 -3.80 -51.67 14.48
CA SER A 615 -4.82 -51.63 15.54
C SER A 615 -5.83 -52.78 15.46
N ASP A 616 -5.89 -53.50 14.34
CA ASP A 616 -6.90 -54.54 14.07
C ASP A 616 -6.41 -55.98 14.31
N ASP A 617 -5.11 -56.20 14.56
CA ASP A 617 -4.52 -57.56 14.72
C ASP A 617 -4.31 -58.00 16.20
N GLY A 618 -4.84 -57.24 17.17
CA GLY A 618 -4.60 -57.48 18.61
C GLY A 618 -5.69 -58.24 19.37
N GLY A 619 -6.74 -58.71 18.67
CA GLY A 619 -8.05 -58.98 19.29
C GLY A 619 -8.41 -60.42 19.66
N GLU A 620 -7.62 -61.45 19.35
CA GLU A 620 -8.05 -62.83 19.63
C GLU A 620 -6.90 -63.79 19.95
N ARG A 621 -6.61 -64.01 21.25
CA ARG A 621 -6.13 -65.28 21.85
C ARG A 621 -5.64 -65.08 23.29
N ASN A 622 -6.55 -65.11 24.27
CA ASN A 622 -6.24 -65.81 25.53
C ASN A 622 -7.49 -66.02 26.39
N GLY A 623 -8.03 -67.24 26.35
CA GLY A 623 -9.11 -67.62 27.26
C GLY A 623 -9.73 -68.96 26.94
N LYS A 624 -9.03 -70.07 27.26
CA LYS A 624 -9.59 -71.34 27.81
C LYS A 624 -8.60 -72.51 27.65
N ARG A 625 -8.06 -72.98 28.78
CA ARG A 625 -7.66 -74.36 29.17
C ARG A 625 -6.71 -74.20 30.38
N ARG A 626 -6.81 -74.89 31.52
CA ARG A 626 -7.68 -75.96 32.03
C ARG A 626 -7.27 -76.13 33.51
N ASN A 627 -8.21 -76.45 34.39
CA ASN A 627 -7.98 -76.84 35.79
C ASN A 627 -7.22 -78.18 35.92
N GLY A 628 -6.58 -78.39 37.08
CA GLY A 628 -6.12 -79.69 37.64
C GLY A 628 -4.70 -79.58 38.21
N ILE A 629 -4.49 -79.32 39.51
CA ILE A 629 -4.42 -80.29 40.64
C ILE A 629 -3.46 -81.47 40.37
N GLU A 630 -2.31 -81.48 41.06
CA GLU A 630 -1.65 -82.60 41.76
C GLU A 630 -0.32 -82.07 42.34
N ARG A 631 -0.20 -81.83 43.66
CA ARG A 631 0.32 -82.71 44.73
C ARG A 631 1.72 -83.32 44.50
N SER A 632 2.58 -83.09 45.51
CA SER A 632 3.81 -83.84 45.90
C SER A 632 4.98 -83.79 44.92
N ARG A 633 6.23 -83.53 45.31
CA ARG A 633 6.97 -83.72 46.56
C ARG A 633 8.06 -82.65 46.67
#